data_AF-A0A3D5KXX8-F1
#
_entry.id   AF-A0A3D5KXX8-F1
#
_cell.length_a   1.000
_cell.length_b   1.000
_cell.length_c   1.000
_cell.angle_alpha   90.00
_cell.angle_beta   90.00
_cell.angle_gamma   90.00
#
_symmetry.space_group_name_H-M   'P 1'
#
loop_
_entity.id
_entity.type
_entity.pdbx_description
1 polymer ?
#
loop_
_entity_poly.entity_id
_entity_poly.type
_entity_poly.pdbx_seq_one_letter_code
_entity_poly.pdbx_strand_id
1 'polypeptide(L)'
;MKREDRKNRTTTGEALQLLLFLIPIVLAILSIFRLHVLLAIASIALIFVLVGILPVTHGHENLWLFLVSTPAFVPINLHILFWYPDLLEYFCTNTDNPFILITAIIVEILLFLGAEEVLVAFAGRLIWRRQYRLKIPEYSEYDI
;
A
#
# COMPACT_ATOMS: atom_id res chain seq x y z
N MET A 1 -4.32 39.46 0.95
CA MET A 1 -3.09 39.17 0.18
C MET A 1 -2.08 38.26 0.90
N LYS A 2 -1.34 38.67 1.94
CA LYS A 2 -0.21 37.84 2.49
C LYS A 2 -0.58 36.47 3.09
N ARG A 3 -1.84 36.24 3.52
CA ARG A 3 -2.30 34.95 4.10
C ARG A 3 -2.76 33.95 3.04
N GLU A 4 -3.43 34.40 1.97
CA GLU A 4 -3.86 33.53 0.87
C GLU A 4 -2.67 32.98 0.08
N ASP A 5 -1.65 33.82 -0.18
CA ASP A 5 -0.44 33.38 -0.89
C ASP A 5 0.39 32.35 -0.11
N ARG A 6 0.29 32.36 1.24
CA ARG A 6 0.92 31.35 2.11
C ARG A 6 0.14 30.05 2.14
N LYS A 7 -1.19 30.14 2.19
CA LYS A 7 -2.09 28.98 2.15
C LYS A 7 -1.96 28.25 0.80
N ASN A 8 -1.91 28.99 -0.31
CA ASN A 8 -1.74 28.38 -1.64
C ASN A 8 -0.35 27.75 -1.85
N ARG A 9 0.71 28.29 -1.24
CA ARG A 9 2.06 27.69 -1.28
C ARG A 9 2.20 26.41 -0.46
N THR A 10 1.45 26.29 0.63
CA THR A 10 1.46 25.09 1.48
C THR A 10 0.66 23.96 0.83
N THR A 11 -0.53 24.25 0.29
CA THR A 11 -1.33 23.25 -0.43
C THR A 11 -0.67 22.74 -1.70
N THR A 12 0.04 23.59 -2.45
CA THR A 12 0.81 23.14 -3.63
C THR A 12 1.98 22.24 -3.26
N GLY A 13 2.66 22.52 -2.13
CA GLY A 13 3.72 21.67 -1.60
C GLY A 13 3.23 20.29 -1.15
N GLU A 14 2.09 20.24 -0.46
CA GLU A 14 1.46 18.98 -0.04
C GLU A 14 0.97 18.16 -1.24
N ALA A 15 0.32 18.80 -2.22
CA ALA A 15 -0.13 18.12 -3.43
C ALA A 15 1.04 17.49 -4.21
N LEU A 16 2.18 18.19 -4.29
CA LEU A 16 3.38 17.64 -4.93
C LEU A 16 3.91 16.41 -4.17
N GLN A 17 3.91 16.44 -2.84
CA GLN A 17 4.32 15.30 -2.03
C GLN A 17 3.40 14.09 -2.22
N LEU A 18 2.08 14.32 -2.33
CA LEU A 18 1.12 13.26 -2.63
C LEU A 18 1.38 12.64 -4.01
N LEU A 19 1.74 13.46 -5.00
CA LEU A 19 2.07 12.99 -6.34
C LEU A 19 3.31 12.07 -6.35
N LEU A 20 4.28 12.30 -5.46
CA LEU A 20 5.48 11.45 -5.35
C LEU A 20 5.14 10.01 -4.94
N PHE A 21 4.06 9.79 -4.18
CA PHE A 21 3.61 8.44 -3.82
C PHE A 21 3.06 7.64 -5.00
N LEU A 22 2.78 8.28 -6.14
CA LEU A 22 2.43 7.55 -7.37
C LEU A 22 3.64 6.84 -7.99
N ILE A 23 4.87 7.32 -7.74
CA ILE A 23 6.09 6.75 -8.32
C ILE A 23 6.28 5.28 -7.95
N PRO A 24 6.24 4.86 -6.66
CA PRO A 24 6.38 3.45 -6.32
C PRO A 24 5.27 2.58 -6.92
N ILE A 25 4.04 3.09 -7.02
CA ILE A 25 2.91 2.37 -7.64
C ILE A 25 3.18 2.14 -9.13
N VAL A 26 3.63 3.18 -9.85
CA VAL A 26 4.01 3.05 -11.27
C VAL A 26 5.18 2.08 -11.44
N LEU A 27 6.17 2.11 -10.57
CA LEU A 27 7.29 1.15 -10.59
C LEU A 27 6.83 -0.29 -10.36
N ALA A 28 5.89 -0.51 -9.44
CA ALA A 28 5.32 -1.83 -9.19
C ALA A 28 4.60 -2.36 -10.45
N ILE A 29 3.80 -1.51 -11.10
CA ILE A 29 3.14 -1.85 -12.37
C ILE A 29 4.16 -2.15 -13.48
N LEU A 30 5.20 -1.33 -13.64
CA LEU A 30 6.26 -1.54 -14.63
C LEU A 30 7.07 -2.82 -14.39
N SER A 31 7.25 -3.22 -13.12
CA SER A 31 8.00 -4.42 -12.75
C SER A 31 7.40 -5.69 -13.36
N ILE A 32 6.07 -5.73 -13.48
CA ILE A 32 5.28 -6.84 -14.04
C ILE A 32 5.50 -6.93 -15.56
N PHE A 33 5.36 -5.80 -16.26
CA PHE A 33 5.51 -5.77 -17.72
C PHE A 33 6.92 -6.16 -18.18
N ARG A 34 7.93 -5.91 -17.35
CA ARG A 34 9.33 -6.20 -17.67
C ARG A 34 9.87 -7.45 -16.97
N LEU A 35 9.05 -8.16 -16.18
CA LEU A 35 9.45 -9.33 -15.38
C LEU A 35 10.68 -9.08 -14.49
N HIS A 36 10.83 -7.85 -14.01
CA HIS A 36 12.02 -7.44 -13.26
C HIS A 36 11.72 -7.42 -11.76
N VAL A 37 12.07 -8.49 -11.07
CA VAL A 37 11.97 -8.62 -9.60
C VAL A 37 12.68 -7.47 -8.89
N LEU A 38 13.80 -6.99 -9.44
CA LEU A 38 14.53 -5.84 -8.90
C LEU A 38 13.70 -4.54 -8.88
N LEU A 39 12.82 -4.33 -9.87
CA LEU A 39 11.94 -3.16 -9.90
C LEU A 39 10.85 -3.27 -8.83
N ALA A 40 10.33 -4.48 -8.57
CA ALA A 40 9.39 -4.71 -7.48
C ALA A 40 10.03 -4.42 -6.13
N ILE A 41 11.24 -4.94 -5.88
CA ILE A 41 12.00 -4.65 -4.64
C ILE A 41 12.29 -3.14 -4.52
N ALA A 42 12.69 -2.49 -5.62
CA ALA A 42 12.94 -1.06 -5.64
C ALA A 42 11.68 -0.23 -5.35
N SER A 43 10.52 -0.65 -5.86
CA SER A 43 9.22 -0.03 -5.54
C SER A 43 8.96 -0.07 -4.04
N ILE A 44 9.08 -1.25 -3.41
CA ILE A 44 8.85 -1.42 -1.98
C ILE A 44 9.83 -0.57 -1.16
N ALA A 45 11.12 -0.63 -1.48
CA ALA A 45 12.14 0.19 -0.82
C ALA A 45 11.84 1.69 -0.94
N LEU A 46 11.39 2.13 -2.12
CA LEU A 46 11.04 3.53 -2.37
C LEU A 46 9.87 3.99 -1.51
N ILE A 47 8.88 3.13 -1.21
CA ILE A 47 7.78 3.46 -0.29
C ILE A 47 8.35 3.84 1.08
N PHE A 48 9.22 3.00 1.66
CA PHE A 48 9.84 3.29 2.95
C PHE A 48 10.66 4.58 2.93
N VAL A 49 11.41 4.83 1.86
CA VAL A 49 12.20 6.05 1.70
C VAL A 49 11.30 7.29 1.65
N LEU A 50 10.24 7.27 0.84
CA LEU A 50 9.32 8.41 0.71
C LEU A 50 8.57 8.67 2.01
N VAL A 51 8.06 7.63 2.67
CA VAL A 51 7.39 7.76 3.96
C VAL A 51 8.34 8.30 5.05
N GLY A 52 9.63 7.98 4.98
CA GLY A 52 10.62 8.49 5.95
C GLY A 52 11.04 9.94 5.75
N ILE A 53 11.01 10.43 4.51
CA ILE A 53 11.57 11.75 4.16
C ILE A 53 10.47 12.82 4.03
N LEU A 54 9.27 12.44 3.58
CA LEU A 54 8.22 13.42 3.31
C LEU A 54 7.60 13.94 4.61
N PRO A 55 7.47 15.27 4.78
CA PRO A 55 6.95 15.82 6.03
C PRO A 55 5.46 15.52 6.24
N VAL A 56 4.68 15.28 5.17
CA VAL A 56 3.24 14.94 5.26
C VAL A 56 2.97 13.63 6.01
N THR A 57 3.97 12.74 6.08
CA THR A 57 3.83 11.42 6.71
C THR A 57 4.30 11.38 8.16
N HIS A 58 4.99 12.43 8.61
CA HIS A 58 5.69 12.41 9.89
C HIS A 58 4.73 12.18 11.07
N GLY A 59 5.07 11.20 11.90
CA GLY A 59 4.27 10.70 13.02
C GLY A 59 3.07 9.85 12.63
N HIS A 60 2.80 9.64 11.34
CA HIS A 60 1.76 8.74 10.83
C HIS A 60 2.34 7.72 9.83
N GLU A 61 3.63 7.39 9.97
CA GLU A 61 4.39 6.64 8.96
C GLU A 61 3.77 5.26 8.70
N ASN A 62 3.31 4.54 9.73
CA ASN A 62 2.64 3.25 9.54
C ASN A 62 1.33 3.35 8.75
N LEU A 63 0.56 4.43 8.94
CA LEU A 63 -0.67 4.65 8.20
C LEU A 63 -0.37 4.93 6.72
N TRP A 64 0.67 5.72 6.47
CA TRP A 64 1.13 6.02 5.11
C TRP A 64 1.76 4.83 4.42
N LEU A 65 2.52 4.01 5.14
CA LEU A 65 3.01 2.74 4.62
C LEU A 65 1.83 1.91 4.12
N PHE A 66 0.85 1.63 4.97
CA PHE A 66 -0.35 0.88 4.62
C PHE A 66 -1.07 1.46 3.38
N LEU A 67 -1.27 2.77 3.36
CA LEU A 67 -1.99 3.44 2.27
C LEU A 67 -1.27 3.32 0.90
N VAL A 68 0.07 3.31 0.90
CA VAL A 68 0.88 3.31 -0.32
C VAL A 68 1.32 1.91 -0.73
N SER A 69 1.59 1.01 0.22
CA SER A 69 1.97 -0.38 -0.04
C SER A 69 0.83 -1.16 -0.64
N THR A 70 -0.40 -0.98 -0.15
CA THR A 70 -1.56 -1.71 -0.65
C THR A 70 -1.73 -1.63 -2.18
N PRO A 71 -1.84 -0.45 -2.81
CA PRO A 71 -1.97 -0.36 -4.26
C PRO A 71 -0.70 -0.77 -5.02
N ALA A 72 0.48 -0.76 -4.39
CA ALA A 72 1.72 -1.24 -5.00
C ALA A 72 1.84 -2.78 -4.98
N PHE A 73 1.33 -3.43 -3.94
CA PHE A 73 1.37 -4.89 -3.78
C PHE A 73 0.33 -5.63 -4.61
N VAL A 74 -0.88 -5.08 -4.77
CA VAL A 74 -1.94 -5.69 -5.59
C VAL A 74 -1.44 -6.18 -6.96
N PRO A 75 -0.77 -5.35 -7.78
CA PRO A 75 -0.32 -5.79 -9.09
C PRO A 75 0.82 -6.83 -8.99
N ILE A 76 1.70 -6.74 -7.97
CA ILE A 76 2.77 -7.74 -7.72
C ILE A 76 2.18 -9.11 -7.36
N ASN A 77 1.20 -9.14 -6.45
CA ASN A 77 0.53 -10.37 -6.02
C ASN A 77 -0.24 -11.02 -7.16
N LEU A 78 -0.93 -10.20 -7.97
CA LEU A 78 -1.60 -10.68 -9.18
C LEU A 78 -0.62 -11.35 -10.15
N HIS A 79 0.56 -10.75 -10.31
CA HIS A 79 1.60 -11.29 -11.17
C HIS A 79 2.13 -12.64 -10.65
N ILE A 80 2.42 -12.74 -9.36
CA ILE A 80 2.86 -13.99 -8.71
C ILE A 80 1.80 -15.08 -8.91
N LEU A 81 0.53 -14.78 -8.66
CA LEU A 81 -0.57 -15.74 -8.79
C LEU A 81 -0.68 -16.32 -10.21
N PHE A 82 -0.53 -15.49 -11.24
CA PHE A 82 -0.55 -15.96 -12.64
C PHE A 82 0.74 -16.64 -13.08
N TRP A 83 1.87 -16.37 -12.42
CA TRP A 83 3.16 -16.99 -12.75
C TRP A 83 3.34 -18.39 -12.14
N TYR A 84 2.59 -18.69 -11.08
CA TYR A 84 2.56 -20.01 -10.44
C TYR A 84 1.22 -20.70 -10.73
N PRO A 85 1.06 -21.29 -11.93
CA PRO A 85 -0.19 -21.94 -12.32
C PRO A 85 -0.58 -23.08 -11.38
N ASP A 86 0.38 -23.73 -10.71
CA ASP A 86 0.13 -24.77 -9.71
C ASP A 86 -0.69 -24.26 -8.51
N LEU A 87 -0.50 -23.00 -8.10
CA LEU A 87 -1.29 -22.36 -7.05
C LEU A 87 -2.73 -22.17 -7.52
N LEU A 88 -2.91 -21.68 -8.75
CA LEU A 88 -4.23 -21.51 -9.34
C LEU A 88 -4.92 -22.87 -9.56
N GLU A 89 -4.19 -23.87 -10.06
CA GLU A 89 -4.67 -25.22 -10.33
C GLU A 89 -5.06 -25.94 -9.04
N TYR A 90 -4.31 -25.80 -7.94
CA TYR A 90 -4.67 -26.36 -6.64
C TYR A 90 -6.03 -25.86 -6.11
N PHE A 91 -6.34 -24.57 -6.33
CA PHE A 91 -7.62 -24.00 -5.91
C PHE A 91 -8.74 -24.19 -6.94
N CYS A 92 -8.40 -24.38 -8.22
CA CYS A 92 -9.36 -24.37 -9.33
C CYS A 92 -9.59 -25.75 -9.96
N THR A 93 -8.99 -26.81 -9.42
CA THR A 93 -8.97 -28.16 -10.02
C THR A 93 -10.35 -28.82 -10.19
N ASN A 94 -11.42 -28.24 -9.64
CA ASN A 94 -12.73 -28.89 -9.59
C ASN A 94 -13.93 -27.99 -9.98
N THR A 95 -13.72 -26.86 -10.67
CA THR A 95 -14.87 -26.00 -11.03
C THR A 95 -14.72 -25.32 -12.38
N ASP A 96 -15.71 -25.54 -13.25
CA ASP A 96 -15.87 -24.80 -14.52
C ASP A 96 -16.61 -23.46 -14.30
N ASN A 97 -17.01 -23.15 -13.06
CA ASN A 97 -17.79 -21.95 -12.77
C ASN A 97 -16.88 -20.71 -12.64
N PRO A 98 -16.96 -19.73 -13.55
CA PRO A 98 -16.09 -18.55 -13.53
C PRO A 98 -16.26 -17.68 -12.28
N PHE A 99 -17.43 -17.69 -11.64
CA PHE A 99 -17.64 -16.94 -10.40
C PHE A 99 -16.83 -17.51 -9.23
N ILE A 100 -16.70 -18.84 -9.16
CA ILE A 100 -15.93 -19.50 -8.10
C ILE A 100 -14.44 -19.21 -8.33
N LEU A 101 -13.97 -19.27 -9.58
CA LEU A 101 -12.61 -18.90 -9.96
C LEU A 101 -12.26 -17.46 -9.56
N ILE A 102 -13.09 -16.48 -9.94
CA ILE A 102 -12.84 -15.07 -9.61
C ILE A 102 -12.83 -14.87 -8.09
N THR A 103 -13.75 -15.51 -7.37
CA THR A 103 -13.81 -15.41 -5.91
C THR A 103 -12.56 -15.99 -5.26
N ALA A 104 -12.07 -17.14 -5.73
CA ALA A 104 -10.83 -17.75 -5.24
C ALA A 104 -9.62 -16.83 -5.46
N ILE A 105 -9.49 -16.24 -6.65
CA ILE A 105 -8.43 -15.27 -6.98
C ILE A 105 -8.47 -14.06 -6.03
N ILE A 106 -9.67 -13.50 -5.79
CA ILE A 106 -9.84 -12.35 -4.89
C ILE A 106 -9.41 -12.72 -3.46
N VAL A 107 -9.86 -13.87 -2.95
CA VAL A 107 -9.50 -14.33 -1.60
C VAL A 107 -8.00 -14.52 -1.46
N GLU A 108 -7.34 -15.13 -2.43
CA GLU A 108 -5.89 -15.36 -2.39
C GLU A 108 -5.10 -14.05 -2.40
N ILE A 109 -5.49 -13.09 -3.25
CA ILE A 109 -4.87 -11.77 -3.28
C ILE A 109 -5.05 -11.06 -1.93
N LEU A 110 -6.23 -11.17 -1.30
CA LEU A 110 -6.47 -10.59 0.02
C LEU A 110 -5.63 -11.24 1.12
N LEU A 111 -5.39 -12.55 1.04
CA LEU A 111 -4.52 -13.27 1.98
C LEU A 111 -3.07 -12.81 1.85
N PHE A 112 -2.54 -12.73 0.62
CA PHE A 112 -1.19 -12.22 0.38
C PHE A 112 -1.07 -10.75 0.83
N LEU A 113 -2.01 -9.91 0.43
CA LEU A 113 -2.04 -8.51 0.83
C LEU A 113 -2.07 -8.37 2.36
N GLY A 114 -2.90 -9.16 3.04
CA GLY A 114 -2.98 -9.15 4.50
C GLY A 114 -1.65 -9.54 5.16
N ALA A 115 -0.98 -10.58 4.66
CA ALA A 115 0.32 -11.00 5.17
C ALA A 115 1.40 -9.93 4.95
N GLU A 116 1.45 -9.34 3.76
CA GLU A 116 2.40 -8.28 3.41
C GLU A 116 2.17 -7.02 4.24
N GLU A 117 0.91 -6.61 4.45
CA GLU A 117 0.58 -5.46 5.28
C GLU A 117 0.97 -5.68 6.75
N VAL A 118 0.85 -6.90 7.28
CA VAL A 118 1.37 -7.23 8.62
C VAL A 118 2.89 -7.08 8.66
N LEU A 119 3.61 -7.55 7.64
CA LEU A 119 5.07 -7.42 7.54
C LEU A 119 5.50 -5.95 7.41
N VAL A 120 4.83 -5.17 6.57
CA VAL A 120 5.09 -3.74 6.39
C VAL A 120 4.79 -2.97 7.67
N ALA A 121 3.66 -3.24 8.34
CA ALA A 121 3.32 -2.61 9.61
C ALA A 121 4.34 -2.94 10.70
N PHE A 122 4.83 -4.18 10.74
CA PHE A 122 5.87 -4.61 11.66
C PHE A 122 7.21 -3.91 11.37
N ALA A 123 7.66 -3.92 10.10
CA ALA A 123 8.87 -3.22 9.66
C ALA A 123 8.79 -1.72 9.95
N GLY A 124 7.63 -1.10 9.67
CA GLY A 124 7.36 0.31 9.95
C GLY A 124 7.51 0.65 11.43
N ARG A 125 6.98 -0.18 12.34
CA ARG A 125 7.17 0.01 13.79
C ARG A 125 8.61 -0.19 14.26
N LEU A 126 9.37 -1.06 13.59
CA LEU A 126 10.79 -1.25 13.90
C LEU A 126 11.62 -0.01 13.52
N ILE A 127 11.34 0.58 12.36
CA ILE A 127 12.05 1.75 11.84
C ILE A 127 11.61 3.02 12.57
N TRP A 128 10.30 3.27 12.67
CA TRP A 128 9.72 4.46 13.32
C TRP A 128 9.03 4.09 14.62
N ARG A 129 9.78 4.17 15.72
CA ARG A 129 9.26 3.83 17.07
C ARG A 129 8.37 4.91 17.70
N ARG A 130 8.46 6.15 17.20
CA ARG A 130 7.76 7.32 17.76
C ARG A 130 6.68 7.81 16.79
N GLN A 131 5.56 7.10 16.76
CA GLN A 131 4.38 7.44 15.95
C GLN A 131 3.27 8.00 16.84
N TYR A 132 2.43 8.89 16.30
CA TYR A 132 1.26 9.39 17.01
C TYR A 132 0.28 8.24 17.25
N ARG A 133 -0.31 8.21 18.46
CA ARG A 133 -1.41 7.29 18.74
C ARG A 133 -2.64 7.78 17.99
N LEU A 134 -3.23 6.91 17.17
CA LEU A 134 -4.58 7.12 16.64
C LEU A 134 -5.52 7.31 17.83
N LYS A 135 -6.08 8.52 17.96
CA LYS A 135 -7.14 8.79 18.93
C LYS A 135 -8.43 8.22 18.36
N ILE A 136 -8.88 7.09 18.88
CA ILE A 136 -10.22 6.58 18.60
C ILE A 136 -11.18 7.53 19.35
N PRO A 137 -12.16 8.15 18.68
CA PRO A 137 -13.16 8.94 19.40
C PRO A 137 -13.89 8.00 20.36
N GLU A 138 -13.72 8.23 21.66
CA GLU A 138 -14.57 7.62 22.67
C GLU A 138 -15.95 8.25 22.50
N TYR A 139 -16.91 7.49 21.97
CA TYR A 139 -18.30 7.88 22.06
C TYR A 139 -18.69 7.82 23.54
N SER A 140 -18.90 8.99 24.14
CA SER A 140 -19.54 9.12 25.45
C SER A 140 -20.95 8.55 25.32
N GLU A 141 -21.28 7.52 26.12
CA GLU A 141 -22.62 6.92 26.23
C GLU A 141 -23.71 7.90 26.72
N TYR A 142 -23.40 9.19 26.86
CA TYR A 142 -24.30 10.23 27.35
C TYR A 142 -24.77 11.25 26.30
N ASP A 143 -24.51 11.03 25.01
CA ASP A 143 -25.01 11.88 23.91
C ASP A 143 -26.26 11.28 23.21
N ILE A 144 -27.25 10.80 23.98
CA ILE A 144 -28.62 10.50 23.52
C ILE A 144 -29.63 11.13 24.47
#